data_AF-A0A1R3K7L4-F1
#
_entry.id   AF-A0A1R3K7L4-F1
#
_cell.length_a   1.000
_cell.length_b   1.000
_cell.length_c   1.000
_cell.angle_alpha   90.00
_cell.angle_beta   90.00
_cell.angle_gamma   90.00
#
_symmetry.space_group_name_H-M   'P 1'
#
loop_
_entity.id
_entity.type
_entity.pdbx_description
1 polymer ?
#
loop_
_entity_poly.entity_id
_entity_poly.type
_entity_poly.pdbx_seq_one_letter_code
_entity_poly.pdbx_strand_id
1 'polypeptide(L)'
;MAWLEIKDFAQISLHSVYKILIEAQGAAIMKLKPDNIVSDAYRAATSVVREIMPGLMQYLTKSDGTWMRLEFKETGLDITIDNGSKVKAGMIFNVALGFHELPSITDNPRN
;
A
#
# COMPACT_ATOMS: atom_id res chain seq x y z
N MET A 1 -13.75 -20.18 18.37
CA MET A 1 -13.00 -18.91 18.26
C MET A 1 -12.78 -18.58 16.78
N ALA A 2 -13.85 -18.41 15.99
CA ALA A 2 -13.74 -18.16 14.53
C ALA A 2 -14.97 -17.42 13.95
N TRP A 3 -15.71 -16.67 14.77
CA TRP A 3 -17.00 -16.06 14.36
C TRP A 3 -17.03 -14.53 14.47
N LEU A 4 -15.86 -13.87 14.58
CA LEU A 4 -15.77 -12.42 14.76
C LEU A 4 -15.28 -11.63 13.53
N GLU A 5 -14.83 -12.27 12.45
CA GLU A 5 -14.22 -11.55 11.32
C GLU A 5 -15.19 -11.12 10.21
N ILE A 6 -16.46 -11.52 10.24
CA ILE A 6 -17.40 -11.26 9.12
C ILE A 6 -18.16 -9.93 9.28
N LYS A 7 -18.16 -9.31 10.47
CA LYS A 7 -18.97 -8.10 10.73
C LYS A 7 -18.36 -6.78 10.26
N ASP A 8 -17.07 -6.72 9.96
CA ASP A 8 -16.43 -5.46 9.55
C ASP A 8 -16.68 -5.11 8.08
N PHE A 9 -16.93 -6.09 7.20
CA PHE A 9 -17.09 -5.84 5.77
C PHE A 9 -18.46 -5.27 5.37
N ALA A 10 -19.49 -5.43 6.20
CA ALA A 10 -20.85 -4.97 5.89
C ALA A 10 -21.03 -3.44 5.94
N GLN A 11 -19.99 -2.68 6.29
CA GLN A 11 -20.02 -1.22 6.43
C GLN A 11 -18.84 -0.49 5.76
N ILE A 12 -17.96 -1.21 5.06
CA ILE A 12 -16.81 -0.59 4.37
C ILE A 12 -17.31 -0.03 3.05
N SER A 13 -17.37 1.29 2.93
CA SER A 13 -17.57 1.93 1.64
C SER A 13 -16.26 1.96 0.84
N LEU A 14 -16.36 1.87 -0.49
CA LEU A 14 -15.19 2.01 -1.38
C LEU A 14 -14.47 3.35 -1.15
N HIS A 15 -15.22 4.40 -0.82
CA HIS A 15 -14.69 5.71 -0.46
C HIS A 15 -13.80 5.66 0.79
N SER A 16 -14.21 4.93 1.82
CA SER A 16 -13.42 4.75 3.03
C SER A 16 -12.13 3.98 2.74
N VAL A 17 -12.20 2.91 1.95
CA VAL A 17 -11.00 2.15 1.52
C VAL A 17 -10.04 3.04 0.74
N TYR A 18 -10.57 3.84 -0.17
CA TYR A 18 -9.75 4.74 -0.99
C TYR A 18 -9.06 5.82 -0.15
N LYS A 19 -9.71 6.35 0.90
CA LYS A 19 -9.07 7.27 1.85
C LYS A 19 -7.87 6.64 2.56
N ILE A 20 -8.02 5.39 3.02
CA ILE A 20 -6.93 4.64 3.65
C ILE A 20 -5.76 4.47 2.65
N LEU A 21 -6.07 4.19 1.38
CA LEU A 21 -5.06 4.04 0.33
C LEU A 21 -4.27 5.34 0.11
N ILE A 22 -4.96 6.50 0.07
CA ILE A 22 -4.31 7.81 -0.05
C ILE A 22 -3.37 8.07 1.13
N GLU A 23 -3.81 7.77 2.35
CA GLU A 23 -3.00 7.99 3.56
C GLU A 23 -1.77 7.07 3.57
N ALA A 24 -1.94 5.80 3.20
CA ALA A 24 -0.83 4.85 3.08
C ALA A 24 0.18 5.28 2.01
N GLN A 25 -0.27 5.71 0.83
CA GLN A 25 0.61 6.24 -0.22
C GLN A 25 1.35 7.50 0.25
N GLY A 26 0.68 8.42 0.94
CA GLY A 26 1.29 9.59 1.53
C GLY A 26 2.39 9.23 2.55
N ALA A 27 2.14 8.23 3.39
CA ALA A 27 3.11 7.74 4.36
C ALA A 27 4.36 7.13 3.67
N ALA A 28 4.19 6.36 2.60
CA ALA A 28 5.30 5.84 1.80
C ALA A 28 6.14 6.98 1.20
N ILE A 29 5.50 7.96 0.55
CA ILE A 29 6.18 9.13 -0.05
C ILE A 29 7.02 9.87 1.00
N MET A 30 6.47 10.06 2.21
CA MET A 30 7.17 10.76 3.29
C MET A 30 8.45 10.05 3.78
N LYS A 31 8.59 8.75 3.51
CA LYS A 31 9.79 7.96 3.82
C LYS A 31 10.80 7.89 2.67
N LEU A 32 10.41 8.21 1.44
CA LEU A 32 11.32 8.26 0.29
C LEU A 32 12.14 9.56 0.30
N LYS A 33 12.97 9.71 1.33
CA LYS A 33 13.91 10.85 1.51
C LYS A 33 15.34 10.34 1.48
N PRO A 34 16.32 11.16 1.04
CA PRO A 34 17.72 10.76 1.05
C PRO A 34 18.15 10.16 2.41
N ASP A 35 18.99 9.13 2.33
CA ASP A 35 19.54 8.35 3.44
C ASP A 35 18.59 7.42 4.20
N ASN A 36 17.27 7.52 3.98
CA ASN A 36 16.32 6.51 4.48
C ASN A 36 16.50 5.18 3.75
N ILE A 37 16.04 4.10 4.37
CA ILE A 37 16.00 2.78 3.75
C ILE A 37 14.73 2.67 2.91
N VAL A 38 14.81 2.12 1.70
CA VAL A 38 13.65 1.95 0.80
C VAL A 38 12.53 1.15 1.48
N SER A 39 12.86 0.08 2.20
CA SER A 39 11.87 -0.71 2.96
C SER A 39 11.16 0.08 4.06
N ASP A 40 11.66 1.23 4.50
CA ASP A 40 10.93 2.10 5.45
C ASP A 40 9.67 2.69 4.82
N ALA A 41 9.66 2.93 3.50
CA ALA A 41 8.47 3.38 2.77
C ALA A 41 7.39 2.29 2.78
N TYR A 42 7.78 1.04 2.49
CA TYR A 42 6.89 -0.11 2.57
C TYR A 42 6.31 -0.31 3.98
N ARG A 43 7.16 -0.19 5.01
CA ARG A 43 6.74 -0.31 6.41
C ARG A 43 5.77 0.81 6.80
N ALA A 44 5.98 2.03 6.32
CA ALA A 44 5.10 3.15 6.64
C ALA A 44 3.70 2.97 6.05
N ALA A 45 3.58 2.60 4.78
CA ALA A 45 2.28 2.34 4.16
C ALA A 45 1.55 1.17 4.83
N THR A 46 2.25 0.04 5.04
CA THR A 46 1.65 -1.13 5.68
C THR A 46 1.24 -0.89 7.13
N SER A 47 1.94 -0.02 7.87
CA SER A 47 1.52 0.37 9.22
C SER A 47 0.23 1.17 9.22
N VAL A 48 0.03 2.12 8.28
CA VAL A 48 -1.24 2.86 8.16
C VAL A 48 -2.42 1.90 7.97
N VAL A 49 -2.31 0.97 7.02
CA VAL A 49 -3.38 -0.01 6.76
C VAL A 49 -3.60 -0.91 7.97
N ARG A 50 -2.52 -1.38 8.62
CA ARG A 50 -2.60 -2.24 9.81
C ARG A 50 -3.27 -1.54 10.99
N GLU A 51 -3.02 -0.24 11.19
CA GLU A 51 -3.55 0.54 12.31
C GLU A 51 -5.01 0.95 12.09
N ILE A 52 -5.36 1.36 10.87
CA ILE A 52 -6.72 1.83 10.57
C ILE A 52 -7.67 0.67 10.30
N MET A 53 -7.24 -0.30 9.49
CA MET A 53 -8.09 -1.42 9.08
C MET A 53 -7.28 -2.70 8.78
N PRO A 54 -6.88 -3.46 9.83
CA PRO A 54 -6.06 -4.65 9.66
C PRO A 54 -6.64 -5.69 8.70
N GLY A 55 -7.97 -5.79 8.59
CA GLY A 55 -8.66 -6.69 7.66
C GLY A 55 -8.38 -6.42 6.17
N LEU A 56 -7.86 -5.23 5.82
CA LEU A 56 -7.47 -4.89 4.45
C LEU A 56 -6.06 -5.37 4.07
N MET A 57 -5.24 -5.79 5.04
CA MET A 57 -3.85 -6.18 4.81
C MET A 57 -3.69 -7.32 3.81
N GLN A 58 -4.62 -8.28 3.83
CA GLN A 58 -4.61 -9.43 2.90
C GLN A 58 -4.86 -9.03 1.44
N TYR A 59 -5.49 -7.87 1.22
CA TYR A 59 -5.80 -7.34 -0.11
C TYR A 59 -4.75 -6.34 -0.59
N LEU A 60 -3.78 -5.95 0.23
CA LEU A 60 -2.79 -4.94 -0.14
C LEU A 60 -1.75 -5.52 -1.11
N THR A 61 -1.31 -4.72 -2.09
CA THR A 61 -0.21 -5.09 -2.99
C THR A 61 1.07 -5.44 -2.21
N LYS A 62 1.84 -6.42 -2.69
CA LYS A 62 3.09 -6.87 -2.05
C LYS A 62 4.27 -5.91 -2.22
N SER A 63 4.11 -4.90 -3.07
CA SER A 63 5.08 -3.85 -3.37
C SER A 63 4.33 -2.53 -3.46
N ASP A 64 4.99 -1.46 -3.06
CA ASP A 64 4.47 -0.09 -3.10
C ASP A 64 5.00 0.69 -4.30
N GLY A 65 5.56 -0.03 -5.28
CA GLY A 65 6.09 0.52 -6.52
C GLY A 65 7.57 0.23 -6.70
N THR A 66 8.26 1.02 -7.53
CA THR A 66 9.63 0.73 -7.98
C THR A 66 10.42 2.02 -8.21
N TRP A 67 11.75 1.91 -8.19
CA TRP A 67 12.58 2.93 -8.83
C TRP A 67 12.32 2.94 -10.35
N MET A 68 12.39 4.12 -10.94
CA MET A 68 12.12 4.36 -12.35
C MET A 68 13.20 5.26 -12.93
N ARG A 69 13.66 4.93 -14.14
CA ARG A 69 14.60 5.77 -14.88
C ARG A 69 14.30 5.68 -16.38
N LEU A 70 15.26 5.18 -17.17
CA LEU A 70 15.06 4.95 -18.60
C LEU A 70 14.15 3.74 -18.79
N GLU A 71 14.36 2.70 -17.98
CA GLU A 71 13.43 1.62 -17.81
C GLU A 71 12.25 2.06 -16.94
N PHE A 72 11.06 1.61 -17.35
CA PHE A 72 9.81 1.80 -16.61
C PHE A 72 9.86 1.12 -15.23
N LYS A 73 10.54 -0.03 -15.16
CA LYS A 73 10.77 -0.79 -13.93
C LYS A 73 12.20 -1.28 -13.91
N GLU A 74 12.98 -0.73 -13.00
CA GLU A 74 14.35 -1.16 -12.75
C GLU A 74 14.35 -2.39 -11.83
N THR A 75 14.97 -3.46 -12.28
CA THR A 75 14.94 -4.75 -11.54
C THR A 75 15.78 -4.65 -10.27
N GLY A 76 15.23 -5.14 -9.16
CA GLY A 76 15.94 -5.15 -7.86
C GLY A 76 15.81 -3.86 -7.06
N LEU A 77 15.01 -2.90 -7.52
CA LEU A 77 14.74 -1.64 -6.82
C LEU A 77 13.24 -1.42 -6.58
N ASP A 78 12.54 -2.51 -6.28
CA ASP A 78 11.15 -2.50 -5.85
C ASP A 78 11.03 -1.96 -4.41
N ILE A 79 9.95 -1.25 -4.12
CA ILE A 79 9.63 -0.75 -2.78
C ILE A 79 8.96 -1.89 -2.01
N THR A 80 9.77 -2.74 -1.39
CA THR A 80 9.35 -3.96 -0.70
C THR A 80 9.99 -4.05 0.70
N ILE A 81 9.54 -5.03 1.50
CA ILE A 81 10.01 -5.22 2.87
C ILE A 81 11.49 -5.61 2.99
N ASP A 82 12.02 -6.27 1.96
CA ASP A 82 13.38 -6.82 1.88
C ASP A 82 14.38 -5.86 1.21
N ASN A 83 13.92 -4.71 0.71
CA ASN A 83 14.80 -3.72 0.10
C ASN A 83 15.53 -2.88 1.16
N GLY A 84 16.75 -3.31 1.51
CA GLY A 84 17.67 -2.63 2.42
C GLY A 84 18.45 -1.46 1.79
N SER A 85 18.18 -1.09 0.54
CA SER A 85 18.92 -0.03 -0.15
C SER A 85 18.63 1.35 0.45
N LYS A 86 19.63 2.23 0.46
CA LYS A 86 19.45 3.64 0.82
C LYS A 86 18.88 4.44 -0.35
N VAL A 87 17.92 5.30 -0.06
CA VAL A 87 17.43 6.32 -0.98
C VAL A 87 18.53 7.36 -1.21
N LYS A 88 18.81 7.66 -2.48
CA LYS A 88 19.80 8.68 -2.89
C LYS A 88 19.08 9.86 -3.50
N ALA A 89 19.62 11.06 -3.29
CA ALA A 89 19.13 12.25 -3.97
C ALA A 89 19.16 12.06 -5.50
N GLY A 90 18.10 12.48 -6.18
CA GLY A 90 17.95 12.32 -7.63
C GLY A 90 17.34 11.00 -8.08
N MET A 91 17.05 10.05 -7.18
CA MET A 91 16.23 8.89 -7.52
C MET A 91 14.80 9.33 -7.84
N ILE A 92 14.18 8.66 -8.83
CA ILE A 92 12.78 8.85 -9.22
C ILE A 92 12.06 7.55 -8.91
N PHE A 93 10.97 7.62 -8.14
CA PHE A 93 10.18 6.45 -7.79
C PHE A 93 8.81 6.52 -8.45
N ASN A 94 8.36 5.39 -8.96
CA ASN A 94 6.95 5.13 -9.16
C ASN A 94 6.39 4.62 -7.81
N VAL A 95 5.54 5.40 -7.15
CA VAL A 95 4.89 5.00 -5.89
C VAL A 95 3.47 4.54 -6.20
N ALA A 96 3.29 3.23 -6.29
CA ALA A 96 2.05 2.59 -6.72
C ALA A 96 1.61 1.54 -5.70
N LEU A 97 0.56 1.87 -4.95
CA LEU A 97 -0.07 1.00 -3.97
C LEU A 97 -1.50 0.71 -4.40
N GLY A 98 -2.02 -0.47 -4.06
CA GLY A 98 -3.40 -0.81 -4.36
C GLY A 98 -3.96 -1.92 -3.49
N PHE A 99 -5.28 -2.07 -3.55
CA PHE A 99 -5.97 -3.24 -3.03
C PHE A 99 -6.45 -4.12 -4.19
N HIS A 100 -6.25 -5.44 -4.08
CA HIS A 100 -6.70 -6.44 -5.03
C HIS A 100 -7.74 -7.34 -4.37
N GLU A 101 -8.66 -7.89 -5.16
CA GLU A 101 -9.63 -8.89 -4.70
C GLU A 101 -10.46 -8.45 -3.48
N LEU A 102 -10.76 -7.14 -3.38
CA LEU A 102 -11.66 -6.63 -2.34
C LEU A 102 -13.00 -7.37 -2.43
N PRO A 103 -13.55 -7.85 -1.29
CA PRO A 103 -14.89 -8.41 -1.25
C PRO A 103 -15.87 -7.42 -1.87
N SER A 104 -16.93 -7.90 -2.50
CA SER A 104 -17.91 -7.06 -3.19
C SER A 104 -18.51 -6.01 -2.24
N ILE A 105 -17.92 -4.82 -2.24
CA ILE A 105 -18.48 -3.59 -1.69
C ILE A 105 -19.51 -3.12 -2.74
N THR A 106 -20.54 -3.93 -2.97
CA THR A 106 -21.59 -3.64 -3.94
C THR A 106 -22.91 -3.54 -3.19
N ASP A 107 -23.13 -2.42 -2.51
CA ASP A 107 -24.49 -1.91 -2.31
C ASP A 107 -24.95 -1.26 -3.62
N ASN A 108 -25.19 -2.09 -4.64
CA ASN A 108 -25.96 -1.67 -5.79
C ASN A 108 -26.62 -2.88 -6.46
N PRO A 109 -27.87 -3.24 -6.11
CA PRO A 109 -28.67 -4.14 -6.90
C PRO A 109 -29.13 -3.38 -8.15
N ARG A 110 -28.28 -3.34 -9.17
CA ARG A 110 -28.74 -3.09 -10.55
C ARG A 110 -28.68 -4.42 -11.28
N ASN A 111 -29.81 -5.12 -11.25
CA ASN A 111 -30.45 -5.85 -12.35
C ASN A 111 -31.87 -6.20 -11.93
#